data_AF-A0A544UK07-F1
#
_entry.id   AF-A0A544UK07-F1
#
_cell.length_a   1.000
_cell.length_b   1.000
_cell.length_c   1.000
_cell.angle_alpha   90.00
_cell.angle_beta   90.00
_cell.angle_gamma   90.00
#
_symmetry.space_group_name_H-M   'P 1'
#
loop_
_entity.id
_entity.type
_entity.pdbx_description
1 polymer ?
#
loop_
_entity_poly.entity_id
_entity_poly.type
_entity_poly.pdbx_seq_one_letter_code
_entity_poly.pdbx_strand_id
1 'polypeptide(L)'
;MKLQISKWLQNLGIACSIASLFTLFFRLSDFAWITKSVYHIPVFFVILFLLGLVIAADVRKIFKKIFLYEKRKVKRPIWQVGIGFIFFLAQIGTVMVFNTELTHPQLGGMPLFLVFAFMNAFILTVIYEEIFYRKEKTNKASE
;
A
#
# COMPACT_ATOMS: atom_id res chain seq x y z
N MET A 1 20.86 -9.63 -0.83
CA MET A 1 19.72 -9.68 -1.79
C MET A 1 18.34 -9.52 -1.15
N LYS A 2 18.02 -10.17 0.00
CA LYS A 2 16.66 -10.11 0.62
C LYS A 2 16.19 -8.73 1.11
N LEU A 3 17.09 -7.89 1.61
CA LEU A 3 16.80 -6.51 2.02
C LEU A 3 16.44 -5.58 0.84
N GLN A 4 16.83 -5.94 -0.38
CA GLN A 4 16.47 -5.21 -1.61
C GLN A 4 15.03 -5.57 -2.02
N ILE A 5 14.66 -6.85 -1.93
CA ILE A 5 13.31 -7.35 -2.26
C ILE A 5 12.26 -6.79 -1.29
N SER A 6 12.57 -6.72 0.01
CA SER A 6 11.68 -6.14 1.02
C SER A 6 11.41 -4.65 0.77
N LYS A 7 12.46 -3.91 0.41
CA LYS A 7 12.41 -2.49 0.03
C LYS A 7 11.63 -2.26 -1.27
N TRP A 8 11.78 -3.15 -2.24
CA TRP A 8 11.13 -3.06 -3.54
C TRP A 8 9.62 -3.29 -3.43
N LEU A 9 9.18 -4.31 -2.67
CA LEU A 9 7.77 -4.57 -2.42
C LEU A 9 7.07 -3.41 -1.68
N GLN A 10 7.75 -2.82 -0.68
CA GLN A 10 7.23 -1.63 0.01
C GLN A 10 7.10 -0.44 -0.94
N ASN A 11 8.10 -0.22 -1.79
CA ASN A 11 8.08 0.89 -2.74
C ASN A 11 6.97 0.71 -3.79
N LEU A 12 6.75 -0.51 -4.27
CA LEU A 12 5.63 -0.84 -5.15
C LEU A 12 4.27 -0.54 -4.51
N GLY A 13 4.07 -0.98 -3.27
CA GLY A 13 2.82 -0.72 -2.56
C GLY A 13 2.61 0.77 -2.29
N ILE A 14 3.67 1.52 -1.98
CA ILE A 14 3.61 2.98 -1.83
C ILE A 14 3.25 3.65 -3.16
N ALA A 15 3.92 3.27 -4.25
CA ALA A 15 3.63 3.81 -5.58
C ALA A 15 2.19 3.50 -6.02
N CYS A 16 1.72 2.28 -5.77
CA CYS A 16 0.34 1.86 -6.01
C CYS A 16 -0.64 2.72 -5.18
N SER A 17 -0.37 2.90 -3.89
CA SER A 17 -1.21 3.71 -3.00
C SER A 17 -1.30 5.17 -3.47
N ILE A 18 -0.17 5.77 -3.87
CA ILE A 18 -0.11 7.15 -4.39
C ILE A 18 -0.91 7.25 -5.69
N ALA A 19 -0.66 6.35 -6.65
CA ALA A 19 -1.34 6.34 -7.92
C ALA A 19 -2.85 6.19 -7.75
N SER A 20 -3.28 5.29 -6.85
CA SER A 20 -4.69 5.10 -6.55
C SER A 20 -5.33 6.32 -5.90
N LEU A 21 -4.67 6.97 -4.94
CA LEU A 21 -5.19 8.17 -4.26
C LEU A 21 -5.39 9.32 -5.24
N PHE A 22 -4.41 9.62 -6.09
CA PHE A 22 -4.52 10.68 -7.08
C PHE A 22 -5.53 10.33 -8.17
N THR A 23 -5.58 9.07 -8.62
CA THR A 23 -6.58 8.64 -9.61
C THR A 23 -8.00 8.71 -9.04
N LEU A 24 -8.18 8.39 -7.76
CA LEU A 24 -9.45 8.55 -7.05
C LEU A 24 -9.85 10.02 -6.93
N PHE A 25 -8.92 10.89 -6.53
CA PHE A 25 -9.18 12.33 -6.46
C PHE A 25 -9.59 12.91 -7.82
N PHE A 26 -8.94 12.46 -8.89
CA PHE A 26 -9.30 12.83 -10.26
C PHE A 26 -10.67 12.31 -10.68
N ARG A 27 -11.09 11.12 -10.24
CA ARG A 27 -12.41 10.56 -10.53
C ARG A 27 -13.54 11.28 -9.78
N LEU A 28 -13.27 11.75 -8.56
CA LEU A 28 -14.22 12.52 -7.75
C LEU A 28 -14.34 13.98 -8.19
N SER A 29 -13.32 14.49 -8.88
CA SER A 29 -13.32 15.83 -9.44
C SER A 29 -14.08 15.81 -10.77
N ASP A 30 -15.10 16.67 -10.93
CA ASP A 30 -15.88 16.83 -12.17
C ASP A 30 -15.07 17.46 -13.33
N PHE A 31 -13.85 16.97 -13.58
CA PHE A 31 -13.06 17.39 -14.74
C PHE A 31 -13.67 16.82 -16.02
N ALA A 32 -14.55 17.61 -16.64
CA ALA A 32 -15.31 17.30 -17.86
C ALA A 32 -14.48 16.80 -19.06
N TRP A 33 -13.16 16.99 -19.05
CA TRP A 33 -12.27 16.60 -20.15
C TRP A 33 -11.77 15.13 -20.06
N ILE A 34 -11.75 14.53 -18.86
CA ILE A 34 -11.19 13.18 -18.63
C ILE A 34 -12.29 12.14 -18.40
N THR A 35 -13.47 12.54 -17.93
CA THR A 35 -14.64 11.66 -17.72
C THR A 35 -15.23 11.08 -19.01
N LYS A 36 -14.80 11.55 -20.19
CA LYS A 36 -15.37 11.16 -21.48
C LYS A 36 -14.87 9.83 -22.05
N SER A 37 -13.91 9.14 -21.41
CA SER A 37 -13.38 7.86 -21.90
C SER A 37 -12.95 6.92 -20.76
N VAL A 38 -13.53 5.71 -20.76
CA VAL A 38 -13.23 4.59 -19.85
C VAL A 38 -11.73 4.25 -19.83
N TYR A 39 -10.98 4.57 -20.88
CA TYR A 39 -9.56 4.29 -21.01
C TYR A 39 -8.63 5.30 -20.34
N HIS A 40 -9.11 6.50 -20.00
CA HIS A 40 -8.22 7.54 -19.46
C HIS A 40 -7.85 7.29 -18.00
N ILE A 41 -8.76 6.71 -17.21
CA ILE A 41 -8.53 6.41 -15.79
C ILE A 41 -7.41 5.35 -15.61
N PRO A 42 -7.41 4.20 -16.32
CA PRO A 42 -6.30 3.25 -16.26
C PRO A 42 -4.96 3.81 -16.74
N VAL A 43 -4.96 4.57 -17.84
CA VAL A 43 -3.74 5.17 -18.39
C VAL A 43 -3.15 6.19 -17.40
N PHE A 44 -4.01 7.02 -16.81
CA PHE A 44 -3.62 7.99 -15.80
C PHE A 44 -3.04 7.32 -14.55
N PHE A 45 -3.66 6.22 -14.09
CA PHE A 45 -3.13 5.41 -13.00
C PHE A 45 -1.73 4.87 -13.32
N VAL A 46 -1.51 4.31 -14.52
CA VAL A 46 -0.20 3.76 -14.92
C VAL A 46 0.87 4.85 -14.93
N ILE A 47 0.57 6.03 -15.48
CA ILE A 47 1.50 7.17 -15.49
C ILE A 47 1.87 7.58 -14.05
N LEU A 48 0.87 7.74 -13.19
CA LEU A 48 1.10 8.09 -11.79
C LEU A 48 1.82 7.00 -11.01
N PHE A 49 1.58 5.73 -11.34
CA PHE A 49 2.28 4.61 -10.73
C PHE A 49 3.77 4.62 -11.07
N LEU A 50 4.12 4.85 -12.34
CA LEU A 50 5.50 4.98 -12.79
C LEU A 50 6.20 6.18 -12.12
N LEU A 51 5.53 7.34 -12.06
CA LEU A 51 6.04 8.50 -11.31
C LEU A 51 6.17 8.19 -9.82
N GLY A 52 5.18 7.50 -9.25
CA GLY A 52 5.15 7.05 -7.86
C GLY A 52 6.34 6.15 -7.52
N LEU A 53 6.80 5.30 -8.43
CA LEU A 53 7.98 4.46 -8.22
C LEU A 53 9.26 5.27 -8.03
N VAL A 54 9.39 6.41 -8.72
CA VAL A 54 10.56 7.30 -8.60
C VAL A 54 10.61 7.92 -7.20
N ILE A 55 9.48 8.40 -6.69
CA ILE A 55 9.37 9.08 -5.38
C ILE A 55 9.13 8.14 -4.19
N ALA A 56 8.77 6.87 -4.43
CA ALA A 56 8.41 5.92 -3.37
C ALA A 56 9.51 5.74 -2.33
N ALA A 57 10.78 5.85 -2.74
CA ALA A 57 11.91 5.77 -1.83
C ALA A 57 11.95 6.93 -0.82
N ASP A 58 11.65 8.15 -1.27
CA ASP A 58 11.61 9.36 -0.44
C ASP A 58 10.39 9.36 0.48
N VAL A 59 9.23 8.97 -0.06
CA VAL A 59 8.00 8.81 0.73
C VAL A 59 8.21 7.79 1.86
N ARG A 60 8.88 6.66 1.60
CA ARG A 60 9.24 5.69 2.64
C ARG A 60 10.14 6.30 3.71
N LYS A 61 11.10 7.17 3.34
CA LYS A 61 11.98 7.86 4.30
C LYS A 61 11.19 8.83 5.17
N ILE A 62 10.27 9.58 4.58
CA ILE A 62 9.34 10.47 5.29
C ILE A 62 8.46 9.66 6.24
N PHE A 63 7.90 8.54 5.79
CA PHE A 63 7.07 7.66 6.61
C PHE A 63 7.83 7.19 7.86
N LYS A 64 9.08 6.71 7.70
CA LYS A 64 9.94 6.34 8.84
C LYS A 64 10.20 7.52 9.79
N LYS A 65 10.36 8.73 9.26
CA LYS A 65 10.57 9.94 10.05
C LYS A 65 9.31 10.31 10.86
N ILE A 66 8.13 10.28 10.24
CA ILE A 66 6.83 10.57 10.88
C ILE A 66 6.57 9.61 12.03
N PHE A 67 6.79 8.31 11.83
CA PHE A 67 6.57 7.30 12.88
C PHE A 67 7.69 7.25 13.93
N LEU A 68 8.65 8.18 13.87
CA LEU A 68 9.82 8.26 14.76
C LEU A 68 10.57 6.91 14.81
N TYR A 69 10.61 6.20 13.68
CA TYR A 69 11.09 4.83 13.58
C TYR A 69 12.52 4.67 14.13
N GLU A 70 13.36 5.68 13.92
CA GLU A 70 14.76 5.68 14.33
C GLU A 70 14.95 5.88 15.83
N LYS A 71 14.04 6.61 16.50
CA LYS A 71 14.14 6.93 17.94
C LYS A 71 13.60 5.83 18.86
N ARG A 72 13.02 4.76 18.30
CA ARG A 72 12.35 3.72 19.10
C ARG A 72 13.27 2.54 19.44
N LYS A 73 13.19 2.10 20.71
CA LYS A 73 13.87 0.91 21.23
C LYS A 73 13.37 -0.38 20.55
N VAL A 74 12.06 -0.47 20.28
CA VAL A 74 11.43 -1.63 19.61
C VAL A 74 10.81 -1.17 18.30
N LYS A 75 11.42 -1.56 17.17
CA LYS A 75 11.06 -1.09 15.82
C LYS A 75 10.06 -1.99 15.09
N ARG A 76 9.92 -3.25 15.53
CA ARG A 76 9.15 -4.30 14.85
C ARG A 76 7.63 -4.01 14.76
N PRO A 77 6.93 -3.58 15.83
CA PRO A 77 5.47 -3.33 15.77
C PRO A 77 5.09 -2.24 14.77
N ILE A 78 5.83 -1.13 14.75
CA ILE A 78 5.56 -0.01 13.82
C ILE A 78 5.88 -0.36 12.39
N TRP A 79 6.87 -1.23 12.18
CA TRP A 79 7.18 -1.73 10.86
C TRP A 79 6.06 -2.63 10.32
N GLN A 80 5.51 -3.52 11.16
CA GLN A 80 4.34 -4.33 10.80
C GLN A 80 3.14 -3.45 10.45
N VAL A 81 2.81 -2.46 11.30
CA VAL A 81 1.74 -1.50 11.04
C VAL A 81 1.97 -0.74 9.72
N GLY A 82 3.20 -0.29 9.47
CA GLY A 82 3.53 0.43 8.24
C GLY A 82 3.37 -0.41 6.97
N ILE A 83 3.75 -1.68 7.00
CA ILE A 83 3.60 -2.58 5.84
C ILE A 83 2.13 -2.96 5.63
N GLY A 84 1.40 -3.27 6.70
CA GLY A 84 -0.02 -3.54 6.61
C GLY A 84 -0.79 -2.36 6.07
N PHE A 85 -0.43 -1.15 6.50
CA PHE A 85 -1.02 0.07 5.97
C PHE A 85 -0.76 0.27 4.47
N ILE A 86 0.45 -0.04 3.99
CA ILE A 86 0.78 0.01 2.56
C ILE A 86 -0.06 -1.00 1.75
N PHE A 87 -0.18 -2.25 2.21
CA PHE A 87 -0.99 -3.25 1.53
C PHE A 87 -2.48 -2.89 1.53
N PHE A 88 -2.96 -2.37 2.67
CA PHE A 88 -4.34 -1.91 2.81
C PHE A 88 -4.65 -0.79 1.82
N LEU A 89 -3.82 0.26 1.78
CA LEU A 89 -3.99 1.39 0.88
C LEU A 89 -3.95 0.98 -0.60
N ALA A 90 -3.03 0.10 -0.98
CA ALA A 90 -2.93 -0.38 -2.35
C ALA A 90 -4.20 -1.15 -2.79
N GLN A 91 -4.77 -1.97 -1.91
CA GLN A 91 -5.97 -2.75 -2.22
C GLN A 91 -7.22 -1.87 -2.31
N ILE A 92 -7.47 -1.02 -1.30
CA ILE A 92 -8.62 -0.11 -1.34
C ILE A 92 -8.52 0.83 -2.53
N GLY A 93 -7.31 1.28 -2.83
CA GLY A 93 -7.04 2.18 -3.93
C GLY A 93 -7.32 1.52 -5.29
N THR A 94 -6.91 0.27 -5.47
CA THR A 94 -7.18 -0.49 -6.68
C THR A 94 -8.69 -0.71 -6.87
N VAL A 95 -9.40 -1.09 -5.81
CA VAL A 95 -10.86 -1.31 -5.88
C VAL A 95 -11.59 -0.02 -6.21
N MET A 96 -11.26 1.09 -5.53
CA MET A 96 -11.92 2.38 -5.75
C MET A 96 -11.63 2.96 -7.15
N VAL A 97 -10.49 2.64 -7.76
CA VAL A 97 -10.16 3.11 -9.11
C VAL A 97 -10.78 2.22 -10.18
N PHE A 98 -10.63 0.90 -10.09
CA PHE A 98 -10.90 -0.02 -11.19
C PHE A 98 -12.22 -0.79 -11.06
N ASN A 99 -12.75 -0.97 -9.86
CA ASN A 99 -13.91 -1.82 -9.65
C ASN A 99 -14.83 -1.25 -8.56
N THR A 100 -15.44 -0.10 -8.89
CA THR A 100 -16.39 0.57 -8.00
C THR A 100 -17.61 -0.27 -7.68
N GLU A 101 -17.93 -1.29 -8.49
CA GLU A 101 -19.05 -2.18 -8.21
C GLU A 101 -18.86 -2.97 -6.91
N LEU A 102 -17.61 -3.31 -6.59
CA LEU A 102 -17.25 -3.97 -5.32
C LEU A 102 -17.41 -3.07 -4.09
N THR A 103 -17.69 -1.78 -4.28
CA THR A 103 -17.97 -0.85 -3.17
C THR A 103 -19.44 -0.83 -2.75
N HIS A 104 -20.35 -1.39 -3.56
CA HIS A 104 -21.78 -1.44 -3.27
C HIS A 104 -22.18 -2.44 -2.18
N PRO A 105 -21.59 -3.66 -2.10
CA PRO A 105 -21.90 -4.57 -1.01
C PRO A 105 -21.49 -3.99 0.34
N GLN A 106 -22.41 -3.99 1.31
CA GLN A 106 -22.19 -3.45 2.65
C GLN A 106 -22.37 -4.52 3.72
N LEU A 107 -21.52 -4.49 4.74
CA LEU A 107 -21.64 -5.31 5.95
C LEU A 107 -21.67 -4.37 7.16
N GLY A 108 -22.79 -4.33 7.88
CA GLY A 108 -22.96 -3.46 9.05
C GLY A 108 -22.81 -1.95 8.72
N GLY A 109 -23.17 -1.53 7.51
CA GLY A 109 -23.04 -0.14 7.05
C GLY A 109 -21.66 0.26 6.53
N MET A 110 -20.66 -0.64 6.58
CA MET A 110 -19.34 -0.43 5.98
C MET A 110 -19.24 -1.15 4.64
N PRO A 111 -18.63 -0.54 3.60
CA PRO A 111 -18.33 -1.24 2.36
C PRO A 111 -17.50 -2.50 2.59
N LEU A 112 -17.98 -3.65 2.10
CA LEU A 112 -17.38 -4.98 2.36
C LEU A 112 -15.94 -5.08 1.88
N PHE A 113 -15.60 -4.37 0.80
CA PHE A 113 -14.23 -4.34 0.28
C PHE A 113 -13.23 -3.76 1.28
N LEU A 114 -13.64 -2.85 2.17
CA LEU A 114 -12.74 -2.32 3.22
C LEU A 114 -12.41 -3.40 4.24
N VAL A 115 -13.40 -4.22 4.62
CA VAL A 115 -13.21 -5.35 5.53
C VAL A 115 -12.27 -6.39 4.92
N PHE A 116 -12.51 -6.76 3.67
CA PHE A 116 -11.62 -7.69 2.94
C PHE A 116 -10.22 -7.13 2.76
N ALA A 117 -10.09 -5.85 2.40
CA ALA A 117 -8.79 -5.22 2.25
C ALA A 117 -8.03 -5.20 3.59
N PHE A 118 -8.71 -4.95 4.69
CA PHE A 118 -8.11 -4.96 6.02
C PHE A 118 -7.63 -6.37 6.41
N MET A 119 -8.50 -7.38 6.25
CA MET A 119 -8.15 -8.78 6.55
C MET A 119 -6.97 -9.26 5.69
N ASN A 120 -6.99 -8.96 4.39
CA ASN A 120 -5.93 -9.32 3.47
C ASN A 120 -4.62 -8.61 3.83
N ALA A 121 -4.67 -7.31 4.14
CA ALA A 121 -3.49 -6.56 4.57
C ALA A 121 -2.88 -7.12 5.85
N PHE A 122 -3.72 -7.54 6.82
CA PHE A 122 -3.26 -8.20 8.03
C PHE A 122 -2.53 -9.51 7.73
N ILE A 123 -3.15 -10.41 6.94
CA ILE A 123 -2.55 -11.69 6.55
C ILE A 123 -1.23 -11.48 5.80
N LEU A 124 -1.21 -10.56 4.83
CA LEU A 124 0.00 -10.23 4.07
C LEU A 124 1.12 -9.69 4.97
N THR A 125 0.78 -8.92 5.99
CA THR A 125 1.76 -8.42 6.97
C THR A 125 2.37 -9.55 7.78
N VAL A 126 1.54 -10.51 8.22
CA VAL A 126 2.00 -11.70 8.95
C VAL A 126 2.87 -12.58 8.06
N ILE A 127 2.44 -12.86 6.82
CA ILE A 127 3.23 -13.64 5.85
C ILE A 127 4.57 -12.94 5.57
N TYR A 128 4.55 -11.63 5.35
CA TYR A 128 5.75 -10.85 5.09
C TYR A 128 6.71 -10.90 6.29
N GLU A 129 6.18 -10.74 7.50
CA GLU A 129 6.98 -10.89 8.71
C GLU A 129 7.59 -12.29 8.84
N GLU A 130 6.82 -13.33 8.57
CA GLU A 130 7.30 -14.71 8.67
C GLU A 130 8.45 -15.00 7.70
N ILE A 131 8.36 -14.48 6.47
CA ILE A 131 9.39 -14.65 5.44
C ILE A 131 10.68 -13.88 5.77
N PHE A 132 10.55 -12.66 6.31
CA PHE A 132 11.69 -11.74 6.45
C PHE A 132 12.27 -11.68 7.86
N TYR A 133 11.51 -11.98 8.92
CA TYR A 133 11.92 -11.81 10.32
C TYR A 133 12.17 -13.13 11.07
N ARG A 134 11.58 -14.26 10.66
CA ARG A 134 11.79 -15.56 11.35
C ARG A 134 13.25 -16.05 11.29
N LYS A 135 14.00 -15.73 10.24
CA LYS A 135 15.41 -16.15 10.07
C LYS A 135 16.42 -15.41 10.94
N GLU A 136 16.09 -14.23 11.47
CA GLU A 136 16.99 -13.49 12.38
C GLU A 136 17.17 -14.21 13.72
N LYS A 137 16.16 -14.98 14.16
CA LYS A 137 16.25 -15.82 15.37
C LYS A 137 17.12 -17.06 15.19
N THR A 138 17.13 -17.66 14.00
CA THR A 138 17.93 -18.87 13.74
C THR A 138 19.43 -18.58 13.70
N ASN A 139 19.84 -17.44 13.15
CA ASN A 139 21.25 -17.05 13.12
C ASN A 139 21.79 -16.58 14.49
N LYS A 140 20.95 -16.01 15.37
CA LYS A 140 21.36 -15.64 16.74
C LYS A 140 21.38 -16.79 17.74
N ALA A 141 20.81 -17.94 17.37
CA ALA A 141 20.86 -19.16 18.17
C ALA A 141 21.97 -20.13 17.71
N SER A 142 22.76 -19.73 16.70
CA SER A 142 23.87 -20.50 16.12
C SER A 142 25.23 -19.76 16.21
N GLU A 143 25.28 -18.66 16.96
CA GLU A 143 26.49 -18.04 17.53
C GLU A 143 26.45 -18.23 19.06
#